data_AF-A0AAW6B788-F1
#
_entry.id   AF-A0AAW6B788-F1
#
_cell.length_a   1.000
_cell.length_b   1.000
_cell.length_c   1.000
_cell.angle_alpha   90.00
_cell.angle_beta   90.00
_cell.angle_gamma   90.00
#
_symmetry.space_group_name_H-M   'P 1'
#
loop_
_entity.id
_entity.type
_entity.pdbx_description
1 polymer ?
#
loop_
_entity_poly.entity_id
_entity_poly.type
_entity_poly.pdbx_seq_one_letter_code
_entity_poly.pdbx_strand_id
1 'polypeptide(L)'
;LEEGKYSFELKDEKDKVLQTVTNKADGTISFAGIEYDESQVGTHKYKISEVVGNEPGITYDKTVYKVEVSVTKDAQANRLNATVSKTPEELKFTNQYTPAEKTSVT
;
A
#
# COMPACT_ATOMS: atom_id res chain seq x y z
N LEU A 1 12.52 -6.14 11.46
CA LEU A 1 11.50 -5.06 11.50
C LEU A 1 10.48 -5.46 12.56
N GLU A 2 9.95 -4.53 13.33
CA GLU A 2 8.90 -4.83 14.30
C GLU A 2 7.56 -5.01 13.58
N GLU A 3 6.85 -6.09 13.87
CA GLU A 3 5.51 -6.36 13.32
C GLU A 3 4.52 -5.31 13.82
N GLY A 4 3.62 -4.86 12.95
CA GLY A 4 2.60 -3.89 13.34
C GLY A 4 3.09 -2.45 13.43
N LYS A 5 4.40 -2.20 13.28
CA LYS A 5 5.01 -0.89 13.55
C LYS A 5 4.56 0.21 12.58
N TYR A 6 4.51 -0.11 11.28
CA TYR A 6 4.18 0.82 10.22
C TYR A 6 2.82 0.49 9.63
N SER A 7 2.04 1.54 9.36
CA SER A 7 0.66 1.44 8.86
C SER A 7 0.57 1.99 7.45
N PHE A 8 -0.22 1.32 6.60
CA PHE A 8 -0.36 1.61 5.18
C PHE A 8 -1.83 1.63 4.79
N GLU A 9 -2.18 2.58 3.92
CA GLU A 9 -3.54 2.77 3.45
C GLU A 9 -3.64 2.46 1.97
N LEU A 10 -4.71 1.74 1.61
CA LEU A 10 -5.20 1.61 0.25
C LEU A 10 -6.41 2.53 0.09
N LYS A 11 -6.34 3.46 -0.86
CA LYS A 11 -7.36 4.46 -1.14
C LYS A 11 -7.87 4.35 -2.57
N ASP A 12 -9.11 4.76 -2.80
CA ASP A 12 -9.62 4.98 -4.16
C ASP A 12 -9.08 6.28 -4.78
N GLU A 13 -9.44 6.56 -6.04
CA GLU A 13 -9.01 7.78 -6.75
C GLU A 13 -9.42 9.07 -6.03
N LYS A 14 -10.51 9.02 -5.25
CA LYS A 14 -11.10 10.15 -4.49
C LYS A 14 -10.56 10.24 -3.06
N ASP A 15 -9.47 9.53 -2.75
CA ASP A 15 -8.81 9.51 -1.45
C ASP A 15 -9.67 8.93 -0.31
N LYS A 16 -10.73 8.18 -0.64
CA LYS A 16 -11.46 7.40 0.37
C LYS A 16 -10.60 6.21 0.77
N VAL A 17 -10.32 6.08 2.06
CA VAL A 17 -9.64 4.90 2.62
C VAL A 17 -10.55 3.68 2.47
N LEU A 18 -10.05 2.66 1.78
CA LEU A 18 -10.70 1.37 1.60
C LEU A 18 -10.22 0.36 2.62
N GLN A 19 -8.90 0.36 2.89
CA GLN A 19 -8.27 -0.54 3.85
C GLN A 19 -7.08 0.14 4.52
N THR A 20 -6.83 -0.26 5.77
CA THR A 20 -5.63 0.10 6.54
C THR A 20 -5.04 -1.19 7.07
N VAL A 21 -3.74 -1.41 6.83
CA VAL A 21 -3.02 -2.63 7.23
C VAL A 21 -1.66 -2.25 7.80
N THR A 22 -1.03 -3.16 8.52
CA THR A 22 0.32 -2.96 9.06
C THR A 22 1.32 -3.94 8.44
N ASN A 23 2.61 -3.62 8.51
CA ASN A 23 3.66 -4.54 8.09
C ASN A 23 3.73 -5.78 9.00
N LYS A 24 4.13 -6.91 8.44
CA LYS A 24 4.58 -8.09 9.20
C LYS A 24 6.03 -7.93 9.66
N ALA A 25 6.52 -8.85 10.50
CA ALA A 25 7.91 -8.85 11.00
C ALA A 25 8.97 -8.94 9.88
N ASP A 26 8.61 -9.54 8.74
CA ASP A 26 9.44 -9.66 7.54
C ASP A 26 9.37 -8.44 6.61
N GLY A 27 8.55 -7.43 6.94
CA GLY A 27 8.34 -6.23 6.11
C GLY A 27 7.31 -6.38 5.01
N THR A 28 6.67 -7.54 4.87
CA THR A 28 5.58 -7.70 3.92
C THR A 28 4.33 -6.97 4.39
N ILE A 29 3.60 -6.42 3.42
CA ILE A 29 2.33 -5.74 3.60
C ILE A 29 1.33 -6.46 2.70
N SER A 30 0.14 -6.74 3.21
CA SER A 30 -0.88 -7.48 2.45
C SER A 30 -2.25 -6.84 2.66
N PHE A 31 -2.85 -6.36 1.57
CA PHE A 31 -4.24 -5.91 1.55
C PHE A 31 -5.16 -7.09 1.26
N ALA A 32 -6.39 -7.03 1.76
CA ALA A 32 -7.44 -7.94 1.34
C ALA A 32 -7.83 -7.69 -0.13
N GLY A 33 -8.31 -8.72 -0.80
CA GLY A 33 -8.81 -8.61 -2.17
C GLY A 33 -9.97 -7.61 -2.29
N ILE A 34 -10.06 -6.94 -3.43
CA ILE A 34 -11.23 -6.15 -3.81
C ILE A 34 -12.08 -7.00 -4.74
N GLU A 35 -13.36 -7.14 -4.42
CA GLU A 35 -14.33 -7.82 -5.26
C GLU A 35 -14.91 -6.86 -6.30
N TYR A 36 -15.11 -7.38 -7.51
CA TYR A 36 -15.71 -6.64 -8.62
C TYR A 36 -16.87 -7.43 -9.21
N ASP A 37 -17.94 -6.72 -9.55
CA ASP A 37 -19.05 -7.26 -10.34
C ASP A 37 -19.01 -6.79 -11.80
N GLU A 38 -19.97 -7.26 -12.61
CA GLU A 38 -20.02 -6.96 -14.04
C GLU A 38 -20.24 -5.47 -14.36
N SER A 39 -20.92 -4.74 -13.47
CA SER A 39 -21.12 -3.29 -13.63
C SER A 39 -19.82 -2.50 -13.45
N GLN A 40 -18.79 -3.15 -12.89
CA GLN A 40 -17.49 -2.58 -12.60
C GLN A 40 -16.41 -3.02 -13.62
N VAL A 41 -16.79 -3.56 -14.79
CA VAL A 41 -15.83 -3.76 -15.89
C VAL A 41 -15.24 -2.41 -16.32
N GLY A 42 -13.91 -2.35 -16.42
CA GLY A 42 -13.17 -1.12 -16.72
C GLY A 42 -11.91 -0.96 -15.88
N THR A 43 -11.33 0.24 -15.92
CA THR A 43 -10.12 0.58 -15.16
C THR A 43 -10.46 1.25 -13.85
N HIS A 44 -9.96 0.69 -12.75
CA HIS A 44 -10.07 1.25 -11.40
C HIS A 44 -8.71 1.75 -10.94
N LYS A 45 -8.67 2.96 -10.36
CA LYS A 45 -7.43 3.54 -9.86
C LYS A 45 -7.42 3.58 -8.34
N TYR A 46 -6.29 3.20 -7.80
CA TYR A 46 -6.03 3.16 -6.37
C TYR A 46 -4.74 3.90 -6.04
N LYS A 47 -4.65 4.33 -4.78
CA LYS A 47 -3.46 4.93 -4.20
C LYS A 47 -3.03 4.13 -2.98
N ILE A 48 -1.74 3.82 -2.89
CA ILE A 48 -1.15 3.17 -1.71
C ILE A 48 -0.14 4.14 -1.11
N SER A 49 -0.26 4.38 0.20
CA SER A 49 0.62 5.29 0.93
C SER A 49 0.87 4.79 2.36
N GLU A 50 2.06 5.06 2.89
CA GLU A 50 2.34 4.92 4.31
C GLU A 50 1.65 6.03 5.12
N VAL A 51 1.16 5.69 6.31
CA VAL A 51 0.64 6.64 7.29
C VAL A 51 1.83 7.23 8.05
N VAL A 52 2.00 8.55 7.92
CA VAL A 52 3.08 9.27 8.61
C VAL A 52 2.88 9.22 10.12
N GLY A 53 3.84 8.63 10.82
CA GLY A 53 3.91 8.66 12.29
C GLY A 53 4.70 9.86 12.82
N ASN A 54 4.97 9.85 14.13
CA ASN A 54 5.68 10.91 14.84
C ASN A 54 6.84 10.38 15.70
N GLU A 55 7.35 9.18 15.41
CA GLU A 55 8.47 8.60 16.15
C GLU A 55 9.76 9.46 15.99
N PRO A 56 10.44 9.81 17.09
CA PRO A 56 11.67 10.59 17.03
C PRO A 56 12.77 9.82 16.31
N GLY A 57 13.45 10.51 15.38
CA GLY A 57 14.52 9.93 14.58
C GLY A 57 14.05 9.07 13.41
N ILE A 58 12.75 8.92 13.17
CA ILE A 58 12.22 8.23 11.99
C ILE A 58 11.74 9.25 10.95
N THR A 59 12.28 9.15 9.74
CA THR A 59 11.73 9.81 8.55
C THR A 59 10.88 8.79 7.80
N TYR A 60 9.56 9.00 7.81
CA TYR A 60 8.59 8.15 7.12
C TYR A 60 8.60 8.40 5.60
N ASP A 61 8.30 7.36 4.83
CA ASP A 61 8.16 7.44 3.39
C ASP A 61 6.87 8.21 3.04
N LYS A 62 6.97 9.17 2.13
CA LYS A 62 5.84 10.00 1.66
C LYS A 62 5.40 9.64 0.24
N THR A 63 5.96 8.58 -0.32
CA THR A 63 5.65 8.12 -1.67
C THR A 63 4.20 7.68 -1.73
N VAL A 64 3.50 8.10 -2.78
CA VAL A 64 2.14 7.63 -3.09
C VAL A 64 2.21 6.84 -4.38
N TYR A 65 2.02 5.53 -4.28
CA TYR A 65 1.95 4.66 -5.45
C TYR A 65 0.55 4.72 -6.04
N LYS A 66 0.47 5.03 -7.34
CA LYS A 66 -0.77 4.93 -8.12
C LYS A 66 -0.78 3.57 -8.80
N VAL A 67 -1.82 2.80 -8.53
CA VAL A 67 -2.01 1.45 -9.06
C VAL A 67 -3.31 1.42 -9.84
N GLU A 68 -3.31 0.76 -10.99
CA GLU A 68 -4.51 0.58 -11.81
C GLU A 68 -4.88 -0.90 -11.84
N VAL A 69 -6.17 -1.20 -11.67
CA VAL A 69 -6.73 -2.55 -11.82
C VAL A 69 -7.63 -2.53 -13.04
N SER A 70 -7.27 -3.31 -14.06
CA SER A 70 -8.10 -3.52 -15.24
C SER A 70 -8.99 -4.74 -15.04
N VAL A 71 -10.31 -4.51 -14.98
CA VAL A 71 -11.33 -5.55 -14.86
C VAL A 71 -11.93 -5.78 -16.23
N THR A 72 -11.86 -7.02 -16.71
CA THR A 72 -12.37 -7.43 -18.03
C THR A 72 -13.32 -8.60 -17.90
N LYS A 73 -14.32 -8.67 -18.78
CA LYS A 73 -15.23 -9.82 -18.88
C LYS A 73 -14.77 -10.74 -20.00
N ASP A 74 -14.48 -11.99 -19.64
CA ASP A 74 -14.41 -13.08 -20.59
C ASP A 74 -15.83 -13.60 -20.84
N ALA A 75 -16.38 -13.25 -22.01
CA ALA A 75 -17.73 -13.64 -22.39
C ALA A 75 -17.86 -15.14 -22.71
N GLN A 76 -16.77 -15.80 -23.12
CA GLN A 76 -16.79 -17.23 -23.46
C GLN A 76 -16.78 -18.09 -22.20
N ALA A 77 -15.94 -17.72 -21.23
CA ALA A 77 -15.85 -18.41 -19.94
C ALA A 77 -16.87 -17.91 -18.90
N ASN A 78 -17.65 -16.87 -19.23
CA ASN A 78 -18.56 -16.17 -18.33
C ASN A 78 -17.90 -15.74 -17.00
N ARG A 79 -16.66 -15.23 -17.04
CA ARG A 79 -15.86 -14.89 -15.85
C ARG A 79 -15.25 -13.49 -15.95
N LEU A 80 -15.03 -12.84 -14.81
CA LEU A 80 -14.25 -11.60 -14.73
C LEU A 80 -12.77 -11.90 -14.49
N ASN A 81 -11.88 -11.15 -15.13
CA ASN A 81 -10.44 -11.17 -14.88
C ASN A 81 -10.00 -9.78 -14.41
N ALA A 82 -9.19 -9.73 -13.36
CA ALA A 82 -8.62 -8.50 -12.81
C ALA A 82 -7.10 -8.53 -12.93
N THR A 83 -6.51 -7.49 -13.51
CA THR A 83 -5.07 -7.36 -13.70
C THR A 83 -4.56 -6.07 -13.07
N VAL A 84 -3.55 -6.18 -12.21
CA VAL A 84 -2.91 -5.04 -11.54
C VAL A 84 -1.76 -4.51 -12.38
N SER A 85 -1.62 -3.18 -12.50
CA SER A 85 -0.61 -2.54 -13.35
C SER A 85 0.81 -2.49 -12.75
N LYS A 86 0.97 -2.89 -11.49
CA LYS A 86 2.21 -2.82 -10.72
C LYS A 86 2.53 -4.16 -10.07
N THR A 87 3.81 -4.53 -10.07
CA THR A 87 4.30 -5.71 -9.33
C THR A 87 4.68 -5.34 -7.90
N PRO A 88 4.75 -6.32 -6.97
CA PRO A 88 5.21 -6.07 -5.61
C PRO A 88 6.60 -5.43 -5.53
N GLU A 89 7.50 -5.74 -6.47
CA GLU A 89 8.87 -5.20 -6.49
C GLU A 89 8.93 -3.71 -6.83
N GLU A 90 7.91 -3.18 -7.51
CA GLU A 90 7.75 -1.76 -7.80
C GLU A 90 7.14 -0.96 -6.63
N LEU A 91 6.60 -1.65 -5.62
CA LEU A 91 5.89 -1.07 -4.48
C LEU A 91 6.71 -1.25 -3.21
N LYS A 92 7.62 -0.31 -2.94
CA LYS A 92 8.55 -0.39 -1.81
C LYS A 92 8.58 0.91 -1.01
N PHE A 93 8.18 0.85 0.24
CA PHE A 93 8.32 1.96 1.17
C PHE A 93 9.61 1.82 1.97
N THR A 94 10.33 2.93 2.15
CA THR A 94 11.59 2.96 2.91
C THR A 94 11.58 4.06 3.97
N ASN A 95 11.63 3.64 5.23
CA ASN A 95 11.81 4.54 6.36
C ASN A 95 13.29 4.68 6.72
N GLN A 96 13.71 5.90 6.99
CA GLN A 96 15.08 6.17 7.44
C GLN A 96 15.10 6.41 8.95
N TYR A 97 15.98 5.72 9.67
CA TYR A 97 16.24 5.97 11.08
C TYR A 97 17.56 6.70 11.29
N THR A 98 17.49 7.81 12.01
CA THR A 98 18.64 8.59 12.47
C THR A 98 18.57 8.69 13.99
N PRO A 99 19.45 7.99 14.73
CA PRO A 99 19.54 8.16 16.17
C PRO A 99 19.89 9.61 16.51
N ALA A 100 19.29 10.18 17.55
CA ALA A 100 19.81 11.42 18.12
C ALA A 100 21.26 11.18 18.58
N GLU A 101 22.16 12.14 18.33
CA GLU A 101 23.53 12.07 18.85
C GLU A 101 23.46 11.79 20.36
N LYS A 102 24.06 10.68 20.80
CA LYS A 102 24.26 10.45 22.22
C LYS A 102 25.18 11.56 22.70
N THR A 103 24.65 12.54 23.42
CA THR A 103 25.46 13.42 24.25
C THR A 103 26.04 12.57 25.37
N SER A 104 27.24 12.04 25.13
CA SER A 104 28.08 11.50 26.18
C SER A 104 28.49 12.68 27.07
N VAL A 105 27.89 12.77 28.26
CA VAL A 105 28.45 13.58 29.33
C VAL A 105 29.66 12.80 29.85
N THR A 106 30.85 13.38 29.70
CA THR A 106 32.10 12.87 30.30
C THR A 106 32.20 13.37 31.74
#